data_AF-A0A3D4BBT1-F1
#
_entry.id   AF-A0A3D4BBT1-F1
#
_cell.length_a   1.000
_cell.length_b   1.000
_cell.length_c   1.000
_cell.angle_alpha   90.00
_cell.angle_beta   90.00
_cell.angle_gamma   90.00
#
_symmetry.space_group_name_H-M   'P 1'
#
loop_
_entity.id
_entity.type
_entity.pdbx_description
1 polymer ?
#
loop_
_entity_poly.entity_id
_entity_poly.type
_entity_poly.pdbx_seq_one_letter_code
_entity_poly.pdbx_strand_id
1 'polypeptide(L)'
;LHRLEYRGYDSAGLAGFHNGRLDTIKAVGPLAKLESEITVQQFDEGIGIGHTRWATHGEPSEVNAHPQLDADGQIAVVHNGIIENYESLKT
;
A
#
# COMPACT_ATOMS: atom_id res chain seq x y z
N LEU A 1 -9.58 0.17 6.86
CA LEU A 1 -9.49 1.14 5.74
C LEU A 1 -10.84 1.72 5.31
N HIS A 2 -11.97 1.01 5.42
CA HIS A 2 -13.30 1.49 5.00
C HIS A 2 -13.64 2.95 5.38
N ARG A 3 -13.32 3.36 6.61
CA ARG A 3 -13.59 4.73 7.10
C ARG A 3 -12.83 5.82 6.34
N LEU A 4 -11.83 5.47 5.52
CA LEU A 4 -10.97 6.38 4.77
C LEU A 4 -11.16 6.26 3.25
N GLU A 5 -11.98 5.32 2.75
CA GLU A 5 -12.15 5.06 1.32
C GLU A 5 -12.64 6.29 0.54
N TYR A 6 -13.47 7.14 1.18
CA TYR A 6 -13.91 8.40 0.59
C TYR A 6 -12.76 9.38 0.29
N ARG A 7 -11.57 9.18 0.88
CA ARG A 7 -10.37 10.00 0.66
C ARG A 7 -9.46 9.47 -0.45
N GLY A 8 -9.75 8.30 -1.02
CA GLY A 8 -8.97 7.72 -2.11
C GLY A 8 -9.47 6.33 -2.47
N TYR A 9 -9.77 6.12 -3.75
CA TYR A 9 -10.43 4.91 -4.26
C TYR A 9 -9.80 4.39 -5.56
N ASP A 10 -8.64 4.92 -5.95
CA ASP A 10 -7.94 4.48 -7.15
C ASP A 10 -7.14 3.21 -6.91
N SER A 11 -6.70 2.98 -5.68
CA SER A 11 -6.03 1.75 -5.23
C SER A 11 -5.95 1.70 -3.70
N ALA A 12 -5.73 0.51 -3.14
CA ALA A 12 -5.51 0.32 -1.72
C ALA A 12 -4.51 -0.82 -1.47
N GLY A 13 -3.91 -0.85 -0.28
CA GLY A 13 -3.02 -1.92 0.11
C GLY A 13 -2.76 -2.00 1.61
N LEU A 14 -2.23 -3.15 2.02
CA LEU A 14 -1.82 -3.47 3.39
C LEU A 14 -0.40 -4.03 3.38
N ALA A 15 0.32 -3.79 4.46
CA ALA A 15 1.56 -4.50 4.78
C ALA A 15 1.49 -5.01 6.22
N GLY A 16 2.05 -6.20 6.44
CA GLY A 16 2.16 -6.86 7.73
C GLY A 16 3.27 -7.90 7.69
N PHE A 17 3.60 -8.50 8.83
CA PHE A 17 4.55 -9.62 8.84
C PHE A 17 3.84 -10.92 8.49
N HIS A 18 4.52 -11.81 7.79
CA HIS A 18 4.10 -13.19 7.54
C HIS A 18 5.35 -14.08 7.63
N ASN A 19 5.36 -15.01 8.58
CA ASN A 19 6.52 -15.85 8.91
C ASN A 19 7.81 -15.03 9.15
N GLY A 20 7.68 -13.91 9.87
CA GLY A 20 8.81 -13.04 10.21
C GLY A 20 9.40 -12.24 9.04
N ARG A 21 8.74 -12.23 7.88
CA ARG A 21 9.07 -11.37 6.73
C ARG A 21 7.96 -10.36 6.49
N LEU A 22 8.33 -9.18 6.02
CA LEU A 22 7.36 -8.19 5.60
C LEU A 22 6.72 -8.63 4.29
N ASP A 23 5.39 -8.63 4.26
CA ASP A 23 4.59 -8.98 3.09
C ASP A 23 3.57 -7.88 2.80
N THR A 24 3.14 -7.78 1.54
CA THR A 24 2.20 -6.76 1.10
C THR A 24 1.13 -7.34 0.19
N ILE A 25 -0.09 -6.82 0.33
CA ILE A 25 -1.18 -7.08 -0.59
C ILE A 25 -1.74 -5.75 -1.07
N LYS A 26 -1.91 -5.62 -2.38
CA LYS A 26 -2.28 -4.37 -3.04
C LYS A 26 -3.28 -4.66 -4.14
N ALA A 27 -4.22 -3.75 -4.34
CA ALA A 27 -5.23 -3.87 -5.39
C ALA A 27 -5.52 -2.50 -6.02
N VAL A 28 -5.81 -2.51 -7.32
CA VAL A 28 -6.27 -1.32 -8.05
C VAL A 28 -7.79 -1.20 -7.92
N GLY A 29 -8.26 0.03 -7.73
CA GLY A 29 -9.67 0.36 -7.59
C GLY A 29 -10.14 0.45 -6.13
N PRO A 30 -11.46 0.30 -5.89
CA PRO A 30 -12.06 0.50 -4.57
C PRO A 30 -11.58 -0.53 -3.56
N LEU A 31 -11.77 -0.27 -2.27
CA LEU A 31 -11.27 -1.11 -1.18
C LEU A 31 -11.83 -2.55 -1.25
N ALA A 32 -13.04 -2.72 -1.77
CA ALA A 32 -13.65 -4.02 -2.02
C ALA A 32 -12.78 -4.95 -2.91
N LYS A 33 -11.96 -4.39 -3.82
CA LYS A 33 -11.01 -5.17 -4.62
C LYS A 33 -9.88 -5.73 -3.75
N LEU A 34 -9.37 -4.94 -2.81
CA LEU A 34 -8.36 -5.43 -1.87
C LEU A 34 -8.93 -6.53 -0.98
N GLU A 35 -10.16 -6.36 -0.49
CA GLU A 35 -10.84 -7.36 0.34
C GLU A 35 -11.01 -8.70 -0.36
N SER A 36 -11.28 -8.71 -1.67
CA SER A 36 -11.38 -9.96 -2.42
C SER A 36 -10.06 -10.71 -2.59
N GLU A 37 -8.93 -10.02 -2.47
CA GLU A 37 -7.59 -10.61 -2.58
C GLU A 37 -7.07 -11.13 -1.22
N ILE A 38 -7.59 -10.60 -0.09
CA ILE A 38 -7.13 -11.00 1.24
C ILE A 38 -7.55 -12.45 1.53
N THR A 39 -6.56 -13.28 1.89
CA THR A 39 -6.78 -14.67 2.28
C THR A 39 -6.69 -14.87 3.79
N VAL A 40 -7.20 -16.00 4.28
CA VAL A 40 -7.06 -16.42 5.68
C VAL A 40 -5.58 -16.70 5.95
N GLN A 41 -5.03 -16.13 7.05
CA GLN A 41 -3.61 -16.19 7.43
C GLN A 41 -2.64 -15.37 6.54
N GLN A 42 -3.13 -14.34 5.82
CA GLN A 42 -2.27 -13.46 5.03
C GLN A 42 -1.14 -12.81 5.85
N PHE A 43 -1.37 -12.52 7.13
CA PHE A 43 -0.42 -11.88 8.03
C PHE A 43 -0.43 -12.56 9.41
N ASP A 44 0.73 -12.57 10.04
CA ASP A 44 0.93 -12.88 11.46
C ASP A 44 0.18 -11.84 12.33
N GLU A 45 -0.19 -12.23 13.55
CA GLU A 45 -0.73 -11.28 14.53
C GLU A 45 0.32 -10.23 14.90
N GLY A 46 -0.05 -8.95 14.88
CA GLY A 46 0.84 -7.88 15.30
C GLY A 46 0.63 -6.57 14.57
N ILE A 47 1.74 -5.95 14.18
CA ILE A 47 1.77 -4.62 13.58
C ILE A 47 1.53 -4.74 12.08
N GLY A 48 0.61 -3.91 11.57
CA GLY A 48 0.40 -3.73 10.14
C GLY A 48 0.04 -2.29 9.81
N ILE A 49 0.28 -1.90 8.56
CA ILE A 49 -0.08 -0.59 8.03
C ILE A 49 -0.95 -0.77 6.79
N GLY A 50 -1.77 0.23 6.49
CA GLY A 50 -2.65 0.20 5.34
C GLY A 50 -2.85 1.57 4.74
N HIS A 51 -3.19 1.62 3.45
CA HIS A 51 -3.38 2.85 2.72
C HIS A 51 -4.50 2.73 1.68
N THR A 52 -5.22 3.82 1.50
CA THR A 52 -6.15 4.06 0.39
C THR A 52 -5.64 5.27 -0.38
N ARG A 53 -5.41 5.12 -1.68
CA ARG A 53 -4.68 6.08 -2.50
C ARG A 53 -5.60 6.78 -3.49
N TRP A 54 -5.50 8.10 -3.53
CA TRP A 54 -5.90 8.94 -4.67
C TRP A 54 -4.65 9.21 -5.49
N ALA A 55 -4.63 8.82 -6.77
CA ALA A 55 -3.45 8.95 -7.62
C ALA A 55 -3.21 10.41 -8.04
N THR A 56 -2.06 10.98 -7.67
CA THR A 56 -1.60 12.31 -8.13
C THR A 56 -0.38 12.23 -9.05
N HIS A 57 0.50 11.24 -8.83
CA HIS A 57 1.66 10.93 -9.67
C HIS A 57 1.63 9.46 -10.07
N GLY A 58 1.80 9.16 -11.36
CA GLY A 58 1.72 7.80 -11.90
C GLY A 58 0.28 7.26 -11.95
N GLU A 59 0.04 6.35 -12.89
CA GLU A 59 -1.28 5.72 -13.04
C GLU A 59 -1.65 4.85 -11.82
N PRO A 60 -2.94 4.63 -11.55
CA PRO A 60 -3.38 3.58 -10.63
C PRO A 60 -2.88 2.20 -11.08
N SER A 61 -1.99 1.60 -10.30
CA SER A 61 -1.45 0.25 -10.52
C SER A 61 -1.06 -0.38 -9.19
N GLU A 62 -0.94 -1.71 -9.12
CA GLU A 62 -0.47 -2.38 -7.90
C GLU A 62 0.96 -1.94 -7.52
N VAL A 63 1.81 -1.67 -8.52
CA VAL A 63 3.17 -1.16 -8.31
C VAL A 63 3.13 0.23 -7.63
N ASN A 64 2.24 1.11 -8.08
CA ASN A 64 2.12 2.48 -7.54
C ASN A 64 1.27 2.56 -6.27
N ALA A 65 0.46 1.54 -5.97
CA ALA A 65 -0.31 1.45 -4.73
C ALA A 65 0.63 1.35 -3.53
N HIS A 66 0.23 1.98 -2.43
CA HIS A 66 0.95 1.87 -1.15
C HIS A 66 0.43 0.66 -0.36
N PRO A 67 1.24 0.08 0.54
CA PRO A 67 2.59 0.49 0.94
C PRO A 67 3.66 0.30 -0.15
N GLN A 68 4.64 1.21 -0.19
CA GLN A 68 5.85 1.08 -1.01
C GLN A 68 6.93 0.39 -0.19
N LEU A 69 7.65 -0.55 -0.82
CA LEU A 69 8.75 -1.29 -0.20
C LEU A 69 10.11 -0.70 -0.58
N ASP A 70 11.09 -0.85 0.28
CA ASP A 70 12.49 -0.67 -0.09
C ASP A 70 12.99 -1.83 -0.97
N ALA A 71 14.23 -1.70 -1.49
CA ALA A 71 14.79 -2.67 -2.43
C ALA A 71 14.91 -4.09 -1.85
N ASP A 72 15.14 -4.20 -0.54
CA ASP A 72 15.31 -5.47 0.17
C ASP A 72 14.00 -5.99 0.80
N GLY A 73 12.88 -5.26 0.65
CA GLY A 73 11.59 -5.61 1.21
C GLY A 73 11.56 -5.68 2.75
N GLN A 74 12.42 -4.92 3.43
CA GLN A 74 12.50 -4.85 4.88
C GLN A 74 11.73 -3.67 5.47
N ILE A 75 11.41 -2.66 4.65
CA ILE A 75 10.74 -1.44 5.07
C ILE A 75 9.48 -1.23 4.21
N ALA A 76 8.33 -1.02 4.85
CA ALA A 76 7.09 -0.58 4.20
C ALA A 76 6.75 0.86 4.60
N VAL A 77 6.44 1.69 3.60
CA VAL A 77 6.08 3.10 3.80
C VAL A 77 4.73 3.42 3.16
N VAL A 78 3.87 4.06 3.94
CA VAL A 78 2.65 4.75 3.45
C VAL A 78 2.88 6.25 3.51
N HIS A 79 2.34 7.00 2.55
CA HIS A 79 2.56 8.45 2.48
C HIS A 79 1.30 9.15 1.99
N ASN A 80 0.94 10.23 2.68
CA ASN A 80 -0.11 11.16 2.29
C ASN A 80 0.53 12.53 2.09
N GLY A 81 0.63 12.98 0.84
CA GLY A 81 1.29 14.24 0.49
C GLY A 81 1.99 14.14 -0.85
N ILE A 82 2.87 15.10 -1.13
CA ILE A 82 3.71 15.13 -2.33
C ILE A 82 5.15 15.32 -1.88
N ILE A 83 6.08 14.53 -2.43
CA ILE A 83 7.52 14.76 -2.29
C ILE A 83 7.95 15.65 -3.44
N GLU A 84 7.97 16.97 -3.21
CA GLU A 84 8.13 17.97 -4.28
C GLU A 84 9.46 17.87 -5.04
N ASN A 85 10.50 17.32 -4.40
CA ASN A 85 11.83 17.16 -4.97
C ASN A 85 12.14 15.69 -5.35
N TYR A 86 11.13 14.84 -5.58
CA TYR A 86 11.33 13.40 -5.86
C TYR A 86 12.27 13.14 -7.05
N GLU A 87 12.22 13.96 -8.10
CA GLU A 87 13.09 13.80 -9.28
C GLU A 87 14.57 13.95 -8.93
N SER A 88 14.91 14.87 -8.02
CA SER A 88 16.29 15.06 -7.57
C SER A 88 16.78 13.95 -6.63
N LEU A 89 15.86 13.29 -5.92
CA LEU A 89 16.15 12.20 -4.99
C LEU A 89 16.20 10.84 -5.68
N LYS A 90 15.53 10.71 -6.82
CA LYS A 90 15.47 9.47 -7.60
C LYS A 90 16.84 9.21 -8.25
N THR A 91 17.61 8.31 -7.63
CA THR A 91 18.91 7.83 -8.13
C THR A 91 18.76 6.74 -9.16
#